data_AF-A0A2E1AV69-F1
#
_entry.id   AF-A0A2E1AV69-F1
#
_cell.length_a   1.000
_cell.length_b   1.000
_cell.length_c   1.000
_cell.angle_alpha   90.00
_cell.angle_beta   90.00
_cell.angle_gamma   90.00
#
_symmetry.space_group_name_H-M   'P 1'
#
loop_
_entity.id
_entity.type
_entity.pdbx_description
1 polymer ?
#
loop_
_entity_poly.entity_id
_entity_poly.type
_entity_poly.pdbx_seq_one_letter_code
_entity_poly.pdbx_strand_id
1 'polypeptide(L)'
;MAIFIWLLVPKQAKAQNDGAAIAGAVGALAAIGTGVAAVEQMKERAELTATQWVLSNYPQMTSFSLKTVDFEGKKLKDMSSASVITFKIQEFEPVDKPVLNGKKYVLLGFTSHGWINEYGIDFSKVKWFMLDKSEWTKMMVSYVKVASGSDPAKIEEVIVKGNIVNRGVKVKGKNTIPFFKLEGDMYLVTDYSDEMKFVYNERSLGIFLKDTRDLVQIKRGSLIELHEFFFHEN
;
A
#
# COMPACT_ATOMS: atom_id res chain seq x y z
N MET A 1 -51.47 -61.89 -7.21
CA MET A 1 -50.02 -61.61 -7.38
C MET A 1 -49.92 -60.18 -7.89
N ALA A 2 -49.57 -59.25 -7.00
CA ALA A 2 -49.56 -57.81 -7.26
C ALA A 2 -48.12 -57.36 -7.56
N ILE A 3 -47.93 -56.52 -8.58
CA ILE A 3 -46.66 -55.84 -8.85
C ILE A 3 -46.91 -54.34 -8.77
N PHE A 4 -46.40 -53.74 -7.70
CA PHE A 4 -46.42 -52.30 -7.43
C PHE A 4 -45.22 -51.67 -8.15
N ILE A 5 -45.46 -50.77 -9.11
CA ILE A 5 -44.40 -49.99 -9.76
C ILE A 5 -44.16 -48.73 -8.93
N TRP A 6 -43.01 -48.66 -8.27
CA TRP A 6 -42.53 -47.44 -7.60
C TRP A 6 -41.98 -46.47 -8.63
N LEU A 7 -42.69 -45.36 -8.87
CA LEU A 7 -42.15 -44.20 -9.58
C LEU A 7 -41.28 -43.39 -8.60
N LEU A 8 -39.96 -43.56 -8.70
CA LEU A 8 -38.99 -42.68 -8.04
C LEU A 8 -39.00 -41.32 -8.74
N VAL A 9 -39.61 -40.30 -8.12
CA VAL A 9 -39.49 -38.92 -8.55
C VAL A 9 -38.06 -38.45 -8.24
N PRO A 10 -37.26 -37.99 -9.22
CA PRO A 10 -35.95 -37.42 -8.94
C PRO A 10 -36.14 -36.14 -8.12
N LYS A 11 -35.60 -36.11 -6.90
CA LYS A 11 -35.42 -34.85 -6.17
C LYS A 11 -34.57 -33.94 -7.04
N GLN A 12 -35.05 -32.71 -7.26
CA GLN A 12 -34.39 -31.67 -8.04
C GLN A 12 -32.89 -31.62 -7.74
N ALA A 13 -32.09 -32.22 -8.62
CA ALA A 13 -30.68 -31.87 -8.74
C ALA A 13 -30.67 -30.48 -9.37
N LYS A 14 -30.34 -29.46 -8.59
CA LYS A 14 -29.98 -28.16 -9.15
C LYS A 14 -28.72 -28.37 -9.98
N ALA A 15 -28.90 -28.56 -11.29
CA ALA A 15 -27.84 -28.35 -12.25
C ALA A 15 -27.36 -26.90 -12.08
N GLN A 16 -26.11 -26.72 -11.64
CA GLN A 16 -25.45 -25.43 -11.80
C GLN A 16 -25.34 -25.19 -13.30
N ASN A 17 -26.06 -24.18 -13.76
CA ASN A 17 -26.07 -23.78 -15.15
C ASN A 17 -24.70 -23.17 -15.48
N ASP A 18 -23.94 -23.82 -16.36
CA ASP A 18 -22.68 -23.36 -16.94
C ASP A 18 -22.93 -22.16 -17.88
N GLY A 19 -23.22 -21.01 -17.28
CA GLY A 19 -23.44 -19.74 -17.99
C GLY A 19 -23.05 -18.49 -17.19
N ALA A 20 -22.42 -18.65 -16.02
CA ALA A 20 -21.99 -17.53 -15.16
C ALA A 20 -20.49 -17.55 -14.84
N ALA A 21 -19.68 -18.26 -15.62
CA ALA A 21 -18.24 -18.38 -15.43
C ALA A 21 -17.41 -17.25 -16.10
N ILE A 22 -18.06 -16.25 -16.71
CA ILE A 22 -17.39 -15.06 -17.29
C ILE A 22 -17.86 -13.76 -16.60
N ALA A 23 -18.26 -13.85 -15.32
CA ALA A 23 -18.50 -12.69 -14.45
C ALA A 23 -17.60 -12.72 -13.19
N GLY A 24 -16.43 -13.35 -13.30
CA GLY A 24 -15.56 -13.75 -12.19
C GLY A 24 -14.80 -12.64 -11.44
N ALA A 25 -15.06 -11.35 -11.67
CA ALA A 25 -14.29 -10.26 -11.04
C ALA A 25 -15.12 -9.20 -10.29
N VAL A 26 -16.46 -9.20 -10.43
CA VAL A 26 -17.30 -8.07 -9.94
C VAL A 26 -18.18 -8.43 -8.73
N GLY A 27 -18.36 -9.72 -8.41
CA GLY A 27 -19.32 -10.16 -7.37
C GLY A 27 -18.73 -10.72 -6.08
N ALA A 28 -17.41 -10.82 -5.92
CA ALA A 28 -16.82 -11.64 -4.86
C ALA A 28 -16.95 -11.07 -3.43
N LEU A 29 -17.07 -9.75 -3.25
CA LEU A 29 -17.08 -9.17 -1.90
C LEU A 29 -18.41 -9.29 -1.14
N ALA A 30 -19.52 -9.51 -1.83
CA ALA A 30 -20.81 -9.76 -1.18
C ALA A 30 -20.96 -11.21 -0.67
N ALA A 31 -20.14 -12.16 -1.15
CA ALA A 31 -20.29 -13.59 -0.86
C ALA A 31 -19.29 -14.14 0.17
N ILE A 32 -18.28 -13.37 0.58
CA ILE A 32 -17.30 -13.80 1.58
C ILE A 32 -17.73 -13.19 2.90
N GLY A 33 -18.23 -14.04 3.80
CA GLY A 33 -18.68 -13.64 5.12
C GLY A 33 -17.68 -12.73 5.84
N THR A 34 -18.20 -11.90 6.75
CA THR A 34 -17.39 -10.98 7.58
C THR A 34 -16.29 -11.75 8.32
N GLY A 35 -15.04 -11.70 7.84
CA GLY A 35 -13.96 -12.49 8.41
C GLY A 35 -12.61 -12.35 7.68
N VAL A 36 -11.62 -13.09 8.17
CA VAL A 36 -10.22 -13.13 7.69
C VAL A 36 -10.13 -13.47 6.19
N ALA A 37 -11.01 -14.35 5.70
CA ALA A 37 -11.02 -14.76 4.30
C ALA A 37 -11.30 -13.61 3.32
N ALA A 38 -12.14 -12.63 3.70
CA ALA A 38 -12.41 -11.46 2.86
C ALA A 38 -11.20 -10.53 2.76
N VAL A 39 -10.42 -10.41 3.84
CA VAL A 39 -9.18 -9.60 3.87
C VAL A 39 -8.11 -10.25 2.99
N GLU A 40 -7.95 -11.57 3.05
CA GLU A 40 -6.96 -12.27 2.20
C GLU A 40 -7.29 -12.15 0.71
N GLN A 41 -8.56 -12.32 0.31
CA GLN A 41 -8.93 -12.12 -1.09
C GLN A 41 -8.74 -10.67 -1.57
N MET A 42 -9.01 -9.69 -0.71
CA MET A 42 -8.71 -8.30 -1.04
C MET A 42 -7.22 -8.05 -1.23
N LYS A 43 -6.39 -8.65 -0.37
CA LYS A 43 -4.94 -8.59 -0.46
C LYS A 43 -4.45 -9.18 -1.77
N GLU A 44 -4.87 -10.40 -2.11
CA GLU A 44 -4.55 -11.06 -3.38
C GLU A 44 -4.94 -10.19 -4.59
N ARG A 45 -6.14 -9.59 -4.56
CA ARG A 45 -6.61 -8.72 -5.64
C ARG A 45 -5.81 -7.42 -5.75
N ALA A 46 -5.42 -6.84 -4.61
CA ALA A 46 -4.56 -5.66 -4.56
C ALA A 46 -3.17 -5.97 -5.13
N GLU A 47 -2.57 -7.10 -4.74
CA GLU A 47 -1.26 -7.55 -5.24
C GLU A 47 -1.30 -7.86 -6.74
N LEU A 48 -2.35 -8.54 -7.22
CA LEU A 48 -2.54 -8.79 -8.65
C LEU A 48 -2.62 -7.49 -9.45
N THR A 49 -3.41 -6.53 -8.98
CA THR A 49 -3.59 -5.26 -9.70
C THR A 49 -2.32 -4.42 -9.69
N ALA A 50 -1.63 -4.35 -8.56
CA ALA A 50 -0.33 -3.71 -8.47
C ALA A 50 0.69 -4.36 -9.42
N THR A 51 0.69 -5.70 -9.52
CA THR A 51 1.53 -6.44 -10.46
C THR A 51 1.22 -6.06 -11.91
N GLN A 52 -0.06 -6.02 -12.30
CA GLN A 52 -0.48 -5.61 -13.64
C GLN A 52 -0.05 -4.17 -13.95
N TRP A 53 -0.17 -3.26 -12.98
CA TRP A 53 0.29 -1.88 -13.13
C TRP A 53 1.81 -1.82 -13.35
N VAL A 54 2.59 -2.58 -12.57
CA VAL A 54 4.06 -2.68 -12.74
C VAL A 54 4.40 -3.18 -14.13
N LEU A 55 3.81 -4.29 -14.58
CA LEU A 55 4.08 -4.86 -15.91
C LEU A 55 3.72 -3.88 -17.04
N SER A 56 2.70 -3.05 -16.85
CA SER A 56 2.26 -2.07 -17.85
C SER A 56 3.15 -0.83 -17.93
N ASN A 57 3.75 -0.40 -16.81
CA ASN A 57 4.51 0.86 -16.72
C ASN A 57 6.03 0.66 -16.63
N TYR A 58 6.48 -0.53 -16.24
CA TYR A 58 7.87 -0.92 -16.12
C TYR A 58 8.12 -2.22 -16.90
N PRO A 59 7.89 -2.25 -18.23
CA PRO A 59 8.00 -3.47 -19.03
C PRO A 59 9.41 -4.09 -19.05
N GLN A 60 10.42 -3.33 -18.66
CA GLN A 60 11.80 -3.80 -18.48
C GLN A 60 12.03 -4.61 -17.20
N MET A 61 11.09 -4.59 -16.24
CA MET A 61 11.21 -5.35 -14.99
C MET A 61 10.81 -6.81 -15.23
N THR A 62 11.80 -7.70 -15.32
CA THR A 62 11.58 -9.10 -15.75
C THR A 62 11.43 -10.10 -14.60
N SER A 63 11.91 -9.76 -13.40
CA SER A 63 11.88 -10.64 -12.23
C SER A 63 11.79 -9.83 -10.95
N PHE A 64 10.67 -9.93 -10.24
CA PHE A 64 10.43 -9.17 -9.02
C PHE A 64 9.46 -9.88 -8.07
N SER A 65 9.65 -9.66 -6.78
CA SER A 65 8.69 -9.93 -5.73
C SER A 65 7.85 -8.69 -5.49
N LEU A 66 6.55 -8.85 -5.22
CA LEU A 66 5.64 -7.78 -4.85
C LEU A 66 4.81 -8.24 -3.64
N LYS A 67 4.85 -7.45 -2.56
CA LYS A 67 4.12 -7.75 -1.33
C LYS A 67 3.43 -6.51 -0.78
N THR A 68 2.17 -6.65 -0.42
CA THR A 68 1.43 -5.61 0.32
C THR A 68 1.99 -5.40 1.73
N VAL A 69 2.06 -4.14 2.15
CA VAL A 69 2.39 -3.77 3.55
C VAL A 69 1.12 -3.61 4.37
N ASP A 70 0.06 -3.05 3.77
CA ASP A 70 -1.06 -2.51 4.54
C ASP A 70 -2.14 -3.50 4.98
N PHE A 71 -2.09 -4.76 4.52
CA PHE A 71 -3.16 -5.75 4.72
C PHE A 71 -2.87 -6.73 5.87
N GLU A 72 -1.64 -6.76 6.41
CA GLU A 72 -1.31 -7.68 7.51
C GLU A 72 -2.02 -7.28 8.82
N GLY A 73 -2.90 -8.17 9.31
CA GLY A 73 -3.56 -8.04 10.62
C GLY A 73 -4.64 -6.95 10.74
N LYS A 74 -5.04 -6.29 9.63
CA LYS A 74 -6.06 -5.23 9.66
C LYS A 74 -7.47 -5.76 9.37
N LYS A 75 -8.49 -5.05 9.87
CA LYS A 75 -9.89 -5.33 9.54
C LYS A 75 -10.30 -4.58 8.28
N LEU A 76 -11.27 -5.13 7.54
CA LEU A 76 -11.80 -4.56 6.29
C LEU A 76 -12.21 -3.07 6.40
N LYS A 77 -12.85 -2.68 7.51
CA LYS A 77 -13.25 -1.29 7.77
C LYS A 77 -12.07 -0.33 7.97
N ASP A 78 -10.95 -0.85 8.45
CA ASP A 78 -9.72 -0.07 8.65
C ASP A 78 -8.98 0.11 7.32
N MET A 79 -9.29 -0.73 6.32
CA MET A 79 -8.77 -0.65 4.96
C MET A 79 -9.59 0.29 4.09
N SER A 80 -10.94 0.26 4.14
CA SER A 80 -11.77 1.20 3.38
C SER A 80 -11.53 2.67 3.73
N SER A 81 -11.01 2.93 4.92
CA SER A 81 -10.58 4.25 5.38
C SER A 81 -9.09 4.55 5.12
N ALA A 82 -8.31 3.59 4.63
CA ALA A 82 -6.93 3.82 4.26
C ALA A 82 -6.87 4.71 3.01
N SER A 83 -6.04 5.75 3.09
CA SER A 83 -5.82 6.76 2.04
C SER A 83 -4.59 6.47 1.16
N VAL A 84 -3.77 5.49 1.56
CA VAL A 84 -2.66 4.93 0.78
C VAL A 84 -2.60 3.43 0.99
N ILE A 85 -2.38 2.71 -0.11
CA ILE A 85 -2.02 1.30 -0.13
C ILE A 85 -0.56 1.21 -0.56
N THR A 86 0.24 0.46 0.18
CA THR A 86 1.67 0.36 -0.09
C THR A 86 2.10 -1.06 -0.43
N PHE A 87 3.00 -1.18 -1.40
CA PHE A 87 3.60 -2.42 -1.82
C PHE A 87 5.12 -2.30 -1.80
N LYS A 88 5.80 -3.29 -1.21
CA LYS A 88 7.25 -3.50 -1.35
C LYS A 88 7.49 -4.31 -2.62
N ILE A 89 8.37 -3.81 -3.49
CA ILE A 89 8.78 -4.50 -4.72
C ILE A 89 10.29 -4.68 -4.67
N GLN A 90 10.77 -5.89 -4.94
CA GLN A 90 12.20 -6.16 -4.98
C GLN A 90 12.54 -7.10 -6.13
N GLU A 91 13.44 -6.66 -6.99
CA GLU A 91 13.97 -7.48 -8.09
C GLU A 91 14.82 -8.63 -7.54
N PHE A 92 14.95 -9.70 -8.32
CA PHE A 92 15.79 -10.85 -7.99
C PHE A 92 16.31 -11.54 -9.26
N GLU A 93 17.37 -12.33 -9.10
CA GLU A 93 17.88 -13.19 -10.18
C GLU A 93 17.14 -14.53 -10.20
N PRO A 94 16.56 -14.96 -11.34
CA PRO A 94 15.77 -16.18 -11.42
C PRO A 94 16.66 -17.44 -11.34
N VAL A 95 16.79 -17.99 -10.14
CA VAL A 95 17.50 -19.25 -9.84
C VAL A 95 16.63 -20.15 -8.95
N ASP A 96 17.00 -21.42 -8.76
CA ASP A 96 16.31 -22.27 -7.78
C ASP A 96 16.46 -21.66 -6.37
N LYS A 97 15.32 -21.46 -5.69
CA LYS A 97 15.22 -20.74 -4.39
C LYS A 97 15.91 -19.36 -4.45
N PRO A 98 15.36 -18.40 -5.22
CA PRO A 98 15.98 -17.11 -5.38
C PRO A 98 15.99 -16.33 -4.06
N VAL A 99 17.03 -15.52 -3.88
CA VAL A 99 17.13 -14.57 -2.76
C VAL A 99 16.78 -13.19 -3.29
N LEU A 100 15.98 -12.44 -2.52
CA LEU A 100 15.69 -11.05 -2.84
C LEU A 100 16.93 -10.20 -2.54
N ASN A 101 17.62 -9.75 -3.59
CA ASN A 101 18.87 -9.00 -3.50
C ASN A 101 19.02 -7.94 -4.60
N GLY A 102 18.02 -7.79 -5.46
CA GLY A 102 18.02 -6.82 -6.55
C GLY A 102 17.51 -5.45 -6.10
N LYS A 103 17.20 -4.61 -7.10
CA LYS A 103 16.74 -3.25 -6.86
C LYS A 103 15.39 -3.23 -6.14
N LYS A 104 15.26 -2.30 -5.19
CA LYS A 104 14.09 -2.11 -4.34
C LYS A 104 13.26 -0.93 -4.80
N TYR A 105 11.95 -1.10 -4.70
CA TYR A 105 10.97 -0.06 -4.97
C TYR A 105 9.81 -0.13 -3.98
N VAL A 106 9.18 1.01 -3.78
CA VAL A 106 7.91 1.12 -3.07
C VAL A 106 6.89 1.65 -4.05
N LEU A 107 5.78 0.93 -4.22
CA LEU A 107 4.63 1.40 -4.98
C LEU A 107 3.57 1.92 -4.01
N LEU A 108 3.27 3.21 -4.11
CA LEU A 108 2.18 3.87 -3.38
C LEU A 108 0.95 3.97 -4.29
N GLY A 109 -0.17 3.38 -3.86
CA GLY A 109 -1.48 3.60 -4.45
C GLY A 109 -2.27 4.56 -3.56
N PHE A 110 -2.33 5.85 -3.92
CA PHE A 110 -3.19 6.81 -3.23
C PHE A 110 -4.63 6.58 -3.62
N THR A 111 -5.49 6.46 -2.62
CA THR A 111 -6.89 6.09 -2.80
C THR A 111 -7.79 7.29 -2.55
N SER A 112 -8.78 7.49 -3.43
CA SER A 112 -9.84 8.47 -3.21
C SER A 112 -11.07 7.84 -2.54
N HIS A 113 -12.00 8.68 -2.06
CA HIS A 113 -13.20 8.22 -1.35
C HIS A 113 -14.00 7.17 -2.16
N GLY A 114 -14.40 6.08 -1.48
CA GLY A 114 -15.16 5.00 -2.08
C GLY A 114 -14.35 4.11 -3.05
N TRP A 115 -13.03 4.03 -2.86
CA TRP A 115 -12.16 3.06 -3.55
C TRP A 115 -12.45 1.61 -3.13
N ILE A 116 -13.02 1.40 -1.94
CA ILE A 116 -13.66 0.14 -1.54
C ILE A 116 -15.16 0.36 -1.46
N ASN A 117 -15.93 -0.48 -2.15
CA ASN A 117 -17.39 -0.52 -2.11
C ASN A 117 -17.90 -1.97 -2.02
N GLU A 118 -19.21 -2.17 -2.12
CA GLU A 118 -19.86 -3.49 -2.04
C GLU A 118 -19.46 -4.46 -3.17
N TYR A 119 -18.97 -3.94 -4.30
CA TYR A 119 -18.40 -4.69 -5.43
C TYR A 119 -16.88 -4.91 -5.30
N GLY A 120 -16.27 -4.30 -4.28
CA GLY A 120 -14.89 -4.46 -3.88
C GLY A 120 -13.99 -3.28 -4.18
N ILE A 121 -12.77 -3.54 -4.65
CA ILE A 121 -11.79 -2.49 -4.90
C ILE A 121 -12.00 -1.89 -6.28
N ASP A 122 -12.22 -0.58 -6.33
CA ASP A 122 -12.25 0.25 -7.53
C ASP A 122 -10.87 0.89 -7.77
N PHE A 123 -10.04 0.21 -8.56
CA PHE A 123 -8.69 0.66 -8.88
C PHE A 123 -8.64 1.86 -9.82
N SER A 124 -9.76 2.27 -10.45
CA SER A 124 -9.82 3.52 -11.20
C SER A 124 -9.67 4.75 -10.30
N LYS A 125 -9.87 4.56 -8.99
CA LYS A 125 -9.71 5.58 -7.94
C LYS A 125 -8.36 5.47 -7.21
N VAL A 126 -7.40 4.77 -7.82
CA VAL A 126 -6.05 4.60 -7.26
C VAL A 126 -5.04 5.32 -8.15
N LYS A 127 -4.38 6.33 -7.60
CA LYS A 127 -3.25 7.01 -8.27
C LYS A 127 -1.94 6.40 -7.80
N TRP A 128 -1.17 5.86 -8.74
CA TRP A 128 0.02 5.06 -8.47
C TRP A 128 1.30 5.88 -8.58
N PHE A 129 2.22 5.69 -7.63
CA PHE A 129 3.54 6.30 -7.62
C PHE A 129 4.58 5.25 -7.27
N MET A 130 5.49 4.99 -8.21
CA MET A 130 6.63 4.12 -7.99
C MET A 130 7.81 4.94 -7.47
N LEU A 131 8.39 4.50 -6.36
CA LEU A 131 9.51 5.15 -5.71
C LEU A 131 10.67 4.18 -5.66
N ASP A 132 11.84 4.60 -6.13
CA ASP A 132 13.09 3.90 -5.80
C ASP A 132 13.77 4.55 -4.59
N LYS A 133 14.91 4.00 -4.19
CA LYS A 133 15.68 4.50 -3.05
C LYS A 133 16.05 5.98 -3.19
N SER A 134 16.38 6.46 -4.38
CA SER A 134 16.77 7.84 -4.60
C SER A 134 15.57 8.77 -4.40
N GLU A 135 14.43 8.43 -5.01
CA GLU A 135 13.22 9.23 -4.88
C GLU A 135 12.69 9.22 -3.45
N TRP A 136 12.67 8.06 -2.79
CA TRP A 136 12.33 7.96 -1.37
C TRP A 136 13.21 8.85 -0.49
N THR A 137 14.53 8.86 -0.75
CA THR A 137 15.49 9.70 -0.02
C THR A 137 15.13 11.18 -0.18
N LYS A 138 14.88 11.65 -1.41
CA LYS A 138 14.47 13.04 -1.67
C LYS A 138 13.16 13.40 -0.97
N MET A 139 12.17 12.51 -1.00
CA MET A 139 10.91 12.70 -0.31
C MET A 139 11.14 12.88 1.19
N MET A 140 11.92 12.00 1.81
CA MET A 140 12.21 12.05 3.24
C MET A 140 13.04 13.28 3.62
N VAL A 141 13.99 13.70 2.78
CA VAL A 141 14.75 14.95 3.00
C VAL A 141 13.81 16.15 3.03
N SER A 142 12.91 16.26 2.06
CA SER A 142 11.94 17.36 1.99
C SER A 142 11.00 17.36 3.20
N TYR A 143 10.46 16.19 3.57
CA TYR A 143 9.59 16.06 4.74
C TYR A 143 10.31 16.41 6.05
N VAL A 144 11.51 15.88 6.27
CA VAL A 144 12.28 16.18 7.49
C VAL A 144 12.69 17.65 7.54
N LYS A 145 12.99 18.27 6.39
CA LYS A 145 13.29 19.70 6.30
C LYS A 145 12.12 20.53 6.80
N VAL A 146 10.91 20.27 6.30
CA VAL A 146 9.72 21.01 6.77
C VAL A 146 9.40 20.72 8.24
N ALA A 147 9.65 19.50 8.71
CA ALA A 147 9.37 19.11 10.09
C ALA A 147 10.40 19.59 11.13
N SER A 148 11.61 20.00 10.72
CA SER A 148 12.71 20.33 11.65
C SER A 148 13.43 21.65 11.38
N GLY A 149 13.25 22.24 10.19
CA GLY A 149 14.05 23.38 9.74
C GLY A 149 15.54 23.06 9.52
N SER A 150 15.94 21.79 9.55
CA SER A 150 17.34 21.39 9.39
C SER A 150 17.82 21.50 7.95
N ASP A 151 19.14 21.63 7.80
CA ASP A 151 19.80 21.67 6.49
C ASP A 151 19.63 20.35 5.71
N PRO A 152 19.25 20.40 4.41
CA PRO A 152 19.04 19.20 3.59
C PRO A 152 20.22 18.23 3.52
N ALA A 153 21.46 18.73 3.42
CA ALA A 153 22.64 17.86 3.32
C ALA A 153 22.88 17.10 4.62
N LYS A 154 22.71 17.77 5.77
CA LYS A 154 22.72 17.11 7.08
C LYS A 154 21.60 16.09 7.21
N ILE A 155 20.41 16.39 6.71
CA ILE A 155 19.26 15.46 6.77
C ILE A 155 19.59 14.19 6.00
N GLU A 156 20.04 14.31 4.75
CA GLU A 156 20.38 13.18 3.89
C GLU A 156 21.40 12.25 4.57
N GLU A 157 22.46 12.82 5.16
CA GLU A 157 23.48 12.04 5.87
C GLU A 157 22.90 11.24 7.06
N VAL A 158 21.95 11.84 7.77
CA VAL A 158 21.37 11.26 8.99
C VAL A 158 20.31 10.21 8.68
N ILE A 159 19.46 10.43 7.68
CA ILE A 159 18.38 9.48 7.32
C ILE A 159 18.95 8.16 6.80
N VAL A 160 20.08 8.17 6.08
CA VAL A 160 20.71 6.91 5.60
C VAL A 160 21.18 6.02 6.76
N LYS A 161 21.43 6.61 7.94
CA LYS A 161 22.00 5.93 9.11
C LYS A 161 20.97 5.72 10.24
N GLY A 162 19.73 6.16 10.06
CA GLY A 162 18.77 6.29 11.14
C GLY A 162 17.33 6.03 10.72
N ASN A 163 16.42 6.11 11.67
CA ASN A 163 15.00 5.90 11.45
C ASN A 163 14.21 7.18 11.71
N ILE A 164 13.25 7.46 10.84
CA ILE A 164 12.32 8.59 10.98
C ILE A 164 11.22 8.20 11.97
N VAL A 165 11.08 8.97 13.04
CA VAL A 165 10.08 8.76 14.10
C VAL A 165 9.30 10.05 14.38
N ASN A 166 8.25 9.98 15.21
CA ASN A 166 7.34 11.12 15.47
C ASN A 166 8.03 12.42 15.91
N ARG A 167 9.15 12.32 16.63
CA ARG A 167 9.84 13.46 17.25
C ARG A 167 11.13 13.84 16.55
N GLY A 168 11.42 13.24 15.39
CA GLY A 168 12.69 13.45 14.73
C GLY A 168 13.25 12.26 13.97
N VAL A 169 14.50 12.39 13.57
CA VAL A 169 15.31 11.29 13.04
C VAL A 169 16.22 10.77 14.14
N LYS A 170 16.12 9.46 14.43
CA LYS A 170 16.92 8.79 15.43
C LYS A 170 18.05 7.99 14.82
N VAL A 171 19.26 8.19 15.31
CA VAL A 171 20.44 7.37 14.98
C VAL A 171 20.91 6.67 16.25
N LYS A 172 20.97 5.33 16.22
CA LYS A 172 21.38 4.51 17.38
C LYS A 172 20.64 4.91 18.68
N GLY A 173 19.34 5.18 18.57
CA GLY A 173 18.48 5.59 19.70
C GLY A 173 18.53 7.07 20.09
N LYS A 174 19.54 7.83 19.66
CA LYS A 174 19.66 9.27 19.93
C LYS A 174 18.84 10.08 18.93
N ASN A 175 18.08 11.08 19.39
CA ASN A 175 17.34 11.99 18.52
C ASN A 175 18.30 13.02 17.91
N THR A 176 18.74 12.80 16.68
CA THR A 176 19.79 13.59 16.02
C THR A 176 19.23 14.80 15.29
N ILE A 177 18.02 14.68 14.73
CA ILE A 177 17.29 15.78 14.10
C ILE A 177 15.92 15.85 14.77
N PRO A 178 15.72 16.72 15.78
CA PRO A 178 14.41 16.86 16.41
C PRO A 178 13.42 17.53 15.46
N PHE A 179 12.18 17.06 15.47
CA PHE A 179 11.08 17.77 14.81
C PHE A 179 10.53 18.87 15.73
N PHE A 180 9.91 19.87 15.11
CA PHE A 180 9.15 20.90 15.81
C PHE A 180 8.04 20.27 16.66
N LYS A 181 7.76 20.90 17.81
CA LYS A 181 6.56 20.58 18.59
C LYS A 181 5.49 21.56 18.16
N LEU A 182 4.40 21.04 17.61
CA LEU A 182 3.28 21.79 17.08
C LEU A 182 2.02 21.50 17.91
N GLU A 183 1.19 22.51 18.11
CA GLU A 183 -0.15 22.31 18.66
C GLU A 183 -1.06 21.68 17.61
N GLY A 184 -2.16 21.06 18.04
CA GLY A 184 -2.92 20.11 17.20
C GLY A 184 -3.54 20.70 15.93
N ASP A 185 -3.76 22.00 15.90
CA ASP A 185 -4.31 22.78 14.80
C ASP A 185 -3.25 23.44 13.90
N MET A 186 -1.96 23.21 14.18
CA MET A 186 -0.85 23.76 13.41
C MET A 186 -0.33 22.77 12.36
N TYR A 187 0.03 23.31 11.20
CA TYR A 187 0.54 22.56 10.05
C TYR A 187 1.73 23.28 9.44
N LEU A 188 2.76 22.52 9.10
CA LEU A 188 3.85 23.01 8.25
C LEU A 188 3.74 22.34 6.89
N VAL A 189 3.92 23.13 5.82
CA VAL A 189 3.71 22.66 4.45
C VAL A 189 4.93 23.01 3.61
N THR A 190 5.35 22.08 2.77
CA THR A 190 6.32 22.34 1.70
C THR A 190 5.77 21.82 0.39
N ASP A 191 5.98 22.60 -0.67
CA ASP A 191 5.77 22.10 -2.02
C ASP A 191 6.87 21.07 -2.33
N TYR A 192 6.50 19.90 -2.87
CA TYR A 192 7.46 18.83 -3.18
C TYR A 192 7.62 18.64 -4.69
N SER A 193 6.51 18.50 -5.39
CA SER A 193 6.46 18.34 -6.85
C SER A 193 5.18 18.95 -7.41
N ASP A 194 5.06 19.02 -8.73
CA ASP A 194 3.84 19.47 -9.41
C ASP A 194 2.59 18.65 -9.03
N GLU A 195 2.78 17.45 -8.49
CA GLU A 195 1.70 16.55 -8.10
C GLU A 195 1.34 16.61 -6.61
N MET A 196 2.29 16.94 -5.73
CA MET A 196 2.06 16.84 -4.29
C MET A 196 2.80 17.86 -3.42
N LYS A 197 2.23 18.09 -2.23
CA LYS A 197 2.85 18.82 -1.13
C LYS A 197 3.04 17.89 0.05
N PHE A 198 4.08 18.11 0.85
CA PHE A 198 4.21 17.47 2.15
C PHE A 198 3.65 18.35 3.25
N VAL A 199 2.95 17.72 4.17
CA VAL A 199 2.30 18.33 5.32
C VAL A 199 2.82 17.64 6.57
N TYR A 200 3.44 18.43 7.44
CA TYR A 200 3.85 17.98 8.76
C TYR A 200 2.85 18.44 9.82
N ASN A 201 2.34 17.45 10.56
CA ASN A 201 1.66 17.55 11.84
C ASN A 201 2.24 16.40 12.69
N GLU A 202 2.34 16.56 14.02
CA GLU A 202 3.19 15.79 14.96
C GLU A 202 3.10 14.24 14.93
N ARG A 203 2.29 13.63 14.06
CA ARG A 203 1.94 12.20 14.10
C ARG A 203 2.00 11.44 12.78
N SER A 204 2.20 12.10 11.63
CA SER A 204 2.19 11.42 10.32
C SER A 204 2.88 12.21 9.22
N LEU A 205 3.42 11.51 8.23
CA LEU A 205 3.75 12.10 6.93
C LEU A 205 2.44 12.37 6.18
N GLY A 206 2.05 13.64 6.09
CA GLY A 206 0.94 14.07 5.26
C GLY A 206 1.41 14.33 3.83
N ILE A 207 0.65 13.85 2.86
CA ILE A 207 0.85 14.07 1.42
C ILE A 207 -0.44 14.64 0.87
N PHE A 208 -0.41 15.90 0.45
CA PHE A 208 -1.54 16.53 -0.21
C PHE A 208 -1.38 16.38 -1.72
N LEU A 209 -2.32 15.68 -2.35
CA LEU A 209 -2.35 15.49 -3.80
C LEU A 209 -3.03 16.69 -4.45
N LYS A 210 -2.31 17.40 -5.32
CA LYS A 210 -2.78 18.67 -5.89
C LYS A 210 -3.97 18.48 -6.83
N ASP A 211 -3.97 17.39 -7.61
CA ASP A 211 -5.01 17.10 -8.60
C ASP A 211 -6.36 16.79 -7.94
N THR A 212 -6.36 15.86 -6.98
CA THR A 212 -7.59 15.41 -6.32
C THR A 212 -7.96 16.26 -5.11
N ARG A 213 -7.02 17.09 -4.62
CA ARG A 213 -7.12 17.88 -3.39
C ARG A 213 -7.31 17.03 -2.12
N ASP A 214 -6.88 15.78 -2.18
CA ASP A 214 -6.93 14.86 -1.04
C ASP A 214 -5.69 15.02 -0.17
N LEU A 215 -5.89 15.09 1.16
CA LEU A 215 -4.81 14.92 2.14
C LEU A 215 -4.74 13.47 2.57
N VAL A 216 -3.65 12.82 2.21
CA VAL A 216 -3.34 11.44 2.56
C VAL A 216 -2.30 11.40 3.68
N GLN A 217 -2.37 10.39 4.54
CA GLN A 217 -1.44 10.24 5.65
C GLN A 217 -0.81 8.85 5.65
N ILE A 218 0.52 8.80 5.55
CA ILE A 218 1.28 7.58 5.81
C ILE A 218 1.50 7.50 7.32
N LYS A 219 0.94 6.45 7.93
CA LYS A 219 1.09 6.17 9.36
C LYS A 219 2.56 5.91 9.69
N ARG A 220 2.96 6.27 10.91
CA ARG A 220 4.34 6.06 11.40
C ARG A 220 4.86 4.64 11.17
N GLY A 221 4.06 3.62 11.48
CA GLY A 221 4.47 2.21 11.34
C GLY A 221 4.91 1.91 9.91
N SER A 222 4.04 2.24 8.94
CA SER A 222 4.35 2.12 7.52
C SER A 222 5.55 2.99 7.13
N LEU A 223 5.64 4.24 7.59
CA LEU A 223 6.79 5.11 7.27
C LEU A 223 8.13 4.50 7.72
N ILE A 224 8.19 3.95 8.95
CA ILE A 224 9.37 3.28 9.48
C ILE A 224 9.67 2.03 8.65
N GLU A 225 8.67 1.20 8.40
CA GLU A 225 8.84 -0.05 7.66
C GLU A 225 9.33 0.18 6.22
N LEU A 226 8.81 1.19 5.53
CA LEU A 226 9.27 1.55 4.18
C LEU A 226 10.69 2.12 4.20
N HIS A 227 11.03 2.87 5.24
CA HIS A 227 12.38 3.37 5.41
C HIS A 227 13.37 2.22 5.67
N GLU A 228 13.03 1.30 6.57
CA GLU A 228 13.82 0.10 6.86
C GLU A 228 13.97 -0.77 5.61
N PHE A 229 12.92 -0.92 4.79
CA PHE A 229 12.98 -1.65 3.54
C PHE A 229 14.09 -1.15 2.59
N PHE A 230 14.25 0.17 2.45
CA PHE A 230 15.27 0.76 1.56
C PHE A 230 16.69 0.78 2.12
N PHE A 231 16.87 0.81 3.44
CA PHE A 231 18.17 1.07 4.07
C PHE A 231 18.71 -0.06 4.96
N HIS A 232 17.85 -0.96 5.45
CA HIS A 232 18.18 -1.89 6.52
C HIS A 232 17.77 -3.34 6.24
N GLU A 233 16.72 -3.57 5.46
CA GLU A 233 16.39 -4.91 4.95
C GLU A 233 17.36 -5.27 3.80
N ASN A 234 17.66 -6.56 3.64
CA ASN A 234 18.36 -7.09 2.46
C ASN A 234 17.35 -7.44 1.38
#